data_AF-A0A8H4BSX8-F1
#
_entry.id   AF-A0A8H4BSX8-F1
#
_cell.length_a   1.000
_cell.length_b   1.000
_cell.length_c   1.000
_cell.angle_alpha   90.00
_cell.angle_beta   90.00
_cell.angle_gamma   90.00
#
_symmetry.space_group_name_H-M   'P 1'
#
loop_
_entity.id
_entity.type
_entity.pdbx_description
1 polymer ?
#
loop_
_entity_poly.entity_id
_entity_poly.type
_entity_poly.pdbx_seq_one_letter_code
_entity_poly.pdbx_strand_id
1 'polypeptide(L)'
;MYSPKIIVPSAPHHDGSKSDYFSPTTTASISTNHYHQQLNIESIRQHSLQDAIRLASQVNMKHDANGCYRCDLVAGYYMTALKYARESEPIQCNSDLFDLTWQMTNLVLSHRETNKYQYLHWFDLITAELWEFAKQLKEESYECDLHVPTMTTLGKRGSIDSLASDASGTSSHDEENYRRAIRITIYNCRALVCEQSNEVNQAIIYYRKCASVRPTPFEPQQHLQQTALATMQRLMEASRPSIKHKNTFSSAFTFDSSSSTSTTSSASSSSNPHTVTCSNCGIEKLVMPVCARCKSQPYCSVKCVKAHKSTHEATCQSSH
;
A
#
# COMPACT_ATOMS: atom_id res chain seq x y z
N MET A 1 -20.02 -41.16 -18.27
CA MET A 1 -18.62 -41.05 -18.74
C MET A 1 -18.66 -40.52 -20.15
N TYR A 2 -18.47 -39.22 -20.33
CA TYR A 2 -18.48 -38.55 -21.64
C TYR A 2 -17.11 -37.91 -21.85
N SER A 3 -16.37 -38.41 -22.84
CA SER A 3 -15.10 -37.84 -23.29
C SER A 3 -15.37 -36.66 -24.24
N PRO A 4 -14.75 -35.49 -24.03
CA PRO A 4 -14.82 -34.41 -25.01
C PRO A 4 -13.80 -34.63 -26.13
N LYS A 5 -14.29 -34.60 -27.38
CA LYS A 5 -13.47 -34.57 -28.60
C LYS A 5 -12.75 -33.23 -28.68
N ILE A 6 -11.42 -33.27 -28.75
CA ILE A 6 -10.56 -32.11 -29.03
C ILE A 6 -10.62 -31.85 -30.54
N ILE A 7 -11.13 -30.69 -30.93
CA ILE A 7 -11.07 -30.17 -32.30
C ILE A 7 -9.83 -29.28 -32.38
N VAL A 8 -8.86 -29.68 -33.21
CA VAL A 8 -7.66 -28.90 -33.53
C VAL A 8 -7.97 -28.00 -34.73
N PRO A 9 -7.80 -26.67 -34.65
CA PRO A 9 -7.92 -25.80 -35.81
C PRO A 9 -6.68 -25.94 -36.72
N SER A 10 -6.91 -26.30 -37.97
CA SER A 10 -5.92 -26.26 -39.05
C SER A 10 -5.62 -24.82 -39.44
N ALA A 11 -4.33 -24.47 -39.50
CA ALA A 11 -3.84 -23.18 -39.96
C ALA A 11 -3.97 -23.05 -41.49
N PRO A 12 -4.33 -21.87 -42.02
CA PRO A 12 -4.25 -21.62 -43.46
C PRO A 12 -2.81 -21.26 -43.86
N HIS A 13 -2.34 -21.91 -44.92
CA HIS A 13 -1.18 -21.50 -45.70
C HIS A 13 -1.44 -20.15 -46.37
N HIS A 14 -0.55 -19.19 -46.19
CA HIS A 14 -0.45 -18.00 -47.03
C HIS A 14 0.93 -17.96 -47.68
N ASP A 15 0.94 -18.27 -48.98
CA ASP A 15 2.00 -17.95 -49.92
C ASP A 15 1.71 -16.58 -50.56
N GLY A 16 2.76 -15.80 -50.83
CA GLY A 16 2.74 -14.81 -51.90
C GLY A 16 3.06 -13.36 -51.55
N SER A 17 4.30 -12.98 -51.87
CA SER A 17 4.62 -11.82 -52.73
C SER A 17 4.68 -10.39 -52.16
N LYS A 18 5.94 -9.92 -52.13
CA LYS A 18 6.51 -8.56 -52.20
C LYS A 18 5.60 -7.41 -52.68
N SER A 19 5.72 -6.27 -52.00
CA SER A 19 5.60 -4.93 -52.60
C SER A 19 6.20 -3.88 -51.67
N ASP A 20 7.40 -3.40 -52.01
CA ASP A 20 7.98 -2.15 -51.52
C ASP A 20 7.12 -0.96 -51.97
N TYR A 21 6.59 -0.15 -51.06
CA TYR A 21 6.31 1.27 -51.30
C TYR A 21 6.36 2.04 -49.99
N PHE A 22 7.44 2.81 -49.82
CA PHE A 22 7.52 3.92 -48.87
C PHE A 22 6.56 5.04 -49.30
N SER A 23 5.78 5.54 -48.35
CA SER A 23 5.31 6.94 -48.35
C SER A 23 5.09 7.40 -46.92
N PRO A 24 5.63 8.57 -46.52
CA PRO A 24 5.42 9.15 -45.20
C PRO A 24 4.17 10.04 -45.20
N THR A 25 3.80 10.48 -43.99
CA THR A 25 2.85 11.58 -43.66
C THR A 25 1.40 11.17 -43.37
N THR A 26 1.09 10.96 -42.09
CA THR A 26 -0.23 11.33 -41.53
C THR A 26 -0.06 11.76 -40.07
N THR A 27 0.44 12.98 -39.87
CA THR A 27 0.27 13.72 -38.62
C THR A 27 -1.10 14.38 -38.63
N ALA A 28 -2.12 13.75 -38.04
CA ALA A 28 -3.37 14.42 -37.69
C ALA A 28 -4.21 13.60 -36.68
N SER A 29 -4.74 14.30 -35.67
CA SER A 29 -5.79 13.92 -34.70
C SER A 29 -5.39 13.32 -33.34
N ILE A 30 -4.68 14.11 -32.51
CA ILE A 30 -4.61 13.86 -31.05
C ILE A 30 -5.30 14.99 -30.23
N SER A 31 -5.77 16.07 -30.87
CA SER A 31 -6.16 17.29 -30.15
C SER A 31 -7.65 17.45 -29.78
N THR A 32 -8.51 16.46 -29.99
CA THR A 32 -9.97 16.62 -29.75
C THR A 32 -10.50 15.98 -28.45
N ASN A 33 -9.71 15.18 -27.73
CA ASN A 33 -10.17 14.52 -26.49
C ASN A 33 -9.99 15.37 -25.22
N HIS A 34 -8.97 16.23 -25.16
CA HIS A 34 -8.69 16.99 -23.93
C HIS A 34 -9.79 18.00 -23.56
N TYR A 35 -10.43 18.62 -24.56
CA TYR A 35 -11.45 19.64 -24.35
C TYR A 35 -12.80 19.06 -23.91
N HIS A 36 -13.18 17.89 -24.44
CA HIS A 36 -14.40 17.17 -24.00
C HIS A 36 -14.26 16.58 -22.60
N GLN A 37 -13.04 16.21 -22.19
CA GLN A 37 -12.74 15.68 -20.86
C GLN A 37 -12.79 16.80 -19.80
N GLN A 38 -12.27 18.00 -20.11
CA GLN A 38 -12.35 19.17 -19.22
C GLN A 38 -13.79 19.66 -19.00
N LEU A 39 -14.62 19.75 -20.05
CA LEU A 39 -16.00 20.21 -19.93
C LEU A 39 -16.88 19.26 -19.08
N ASN A 40 -16.59 17.96 -19.10
CA ASN A 40 -17.29 17.00 -18.25
C ASN A 40 -16.86 17.15 -16.78
N ILE A 41 -15.55 17.32 -16.52
CA ILE A 41 -14.99 17.52 -15.18
C ILE A 41 -15.48 18.82 -14.52
N GLU A 42 -15.63 19.90 -15.29
CA GLU A 42 -16.13 21.16 -14.75
C GLU A 42 -17.63 21.14 -14.42
N SER A 43 -18.43 20.35 -15.13
CA SER A 43 -19.83 20.07 -14.73
C SER A 43 -19.91 19.25 -13.43
N ILE A 44 -18.90 18.40 -13.17
CA ILE A 44 -18.82 17.59 -11.95
C ILE A 44 -18.49 18.42 -10.72
N ARG A 45 -17.99 19.67 -10.85
CA ARG A 45 -17.69 20.58 -9.71
C ARG A 45 -18.89 20.87 -8.79
N GLN A 46 -20.11 20.54 -9.21
CA GLN A 46 -21.32 20.71 -8.41
C GLN A 46 -21.83 19.41 -7.76
N HIS A 47 -21.10 18.30 -7.88
CA HIS A 47 -21.57 16.96 -7.54
C HIS A 47 -20.85 16.35 -6.33
N SER A 48 -21.54 15.47 -5.60
CA SER A 48 -21.00 14.82 -4.40
C SER A 48 -20.02 13.68 -4.73
N LEU A 49 -19.34 13.14 -3.71
CA LEU A 49 -18.55 11.90 -3.80
C LEU A 49 -19.35 10.76 -4.49
N GLN A 50 -20.60 10.55 -4.06
CA GLN A 50 -21.46 9.49 -4.57
C GLN A 50 -21.85 9.70 -6.04
N ASP A 51 -22.03 10.96 -6.47
CA ASP A 51 -22.33 11.26 -7.86
C ASP A 51 -21.19 10.88 -8.79
N ALA A 52 -19.94 11.19 -8.42
CA ALA A 52 -18.78 10.81 -9.21
C ALA A 52 -18.60 9.28 -9.30
N ILE A 53 -18.84 8.56 -8.20
CA ILE A 53 -18.85 7.08 -8.18
C ILE A 53 -19.97 6.53 -9.09
N ARG A 54 -21.16 7.12 -9.03
CA ARG A 54 -22.30 6.74 -9.88
C ARG A 54 -22.04 7.00 -11.36
N LEU A 55 -21.41 8.11 -11.71
CA LEU A 55 -21.02 8.39 -13.10
C LEU A 55 -20.00 7.37 -13.62
N ALA A 56 -19.02 7.00 -12.79
CA ALA A 56 -18.05 5.98 -13.12
C ALA A 56 -18.71 4.62 -13.44
N SER A 57 -19.70 4.21 -12.63
CA SER A 57 -20.39 2.92 -12.82
C SER A 57 -21.29 2.86 -14.07
N GLN A 58 -21.70 4.01 -14.61
CA GLN A 58 -22.46 4.10 -15.86
C GLN A 58 -21.59 4.02 -17.11
N VAL A 59 -20.26 4.11 -16.98
CA VAL A 59 -19.35 4.00 -18.11
C VAL A 59 -19.24 2.53 -18.56
N ASN A 60 -19.69 2.26 -19.77
CA ASN A 60 -19.48 0.96 -20.42
C ASN A 60 -18.01 0.79 -20.84
N MET A 61 -17.18 0.29 -19.92
CA MET A 61 -15.80 -0.09 -20.20
C MET A 61 -15.77 -1.31 -21.11
N LYS A 62 -14.87 -1.31 -22.10
CA LYS A 62 -14.62 -2.48 -22.94
C LYS A 62 -13.13 -2.77 -23.00
N HIS A 63 -12.80 -4.05 -22.91
CA HIS A 63 -11.45 -4.57 -23.09
C HIS A 63 -11.47 -5.51 -24.28
N ASP A 64 -10.68 -5.19 -25.30
CA ASP A 64 -10.48 -6.05 -26.46
C ASP A 64 -8.98 -6.24 -26.74
N ALA A 65 -8.66 -6.98 -27.79
CA ALA A 65 -7.27 -7.20 -28.19
C ALA A 65 -6.54 -5.89 -28.60
N ASN A 66 -7.28 -4.82 -28.90
CA ASN A 66 -6.73 -3.52 -29.29
C ASN A 66 -6.52 -2.59 -28.08
N GLY A 67 -6.95 -2.99 -26.88
CA GLY A 67 -6.65 -2.32 -25.63
C GLY A 67 -7.88 -2.00 -24.79
N CYS A 68 -7.80 -0.88 -24.07
CA CYS A 68 -8.77 -0.49 -23.05
C CYS A 68 -9.58 0.74 -23.52
N TYR A 69 -10.91 0.61 -23.54
CA TYR A 69 -11.81 1.66 -24.00
C TYR A 69 -12.56 2.29 -22.83
N ARG A 70 -12.45 3.62 -22.69
CA ARG A 70 -13.09 4.47 -21.66
C ARG A 70 -12.63 4.25 -20.22
N CYS A 71 -11.56 3.49 -20.00
CA CYS A 71 -10.97 3.34 -18.66
C CYS A 71 -10.33 4.64 -18.16
N ASP A 72 -9.86 5.49 -19.08
CA ASP A 72 -9.40 6.85 -18.81
C ASP A 72 -10.52 7.77 -18.28
N LEU A 73 -11.73 7.63 -18.81
CA LEU A 73 -12.89 8.38 -18.34
C LEU A 73 -13.32 7.93 -16.93
N VAL A 74 -13.36 6.62 -16.69
CA VAL A 74 -13.60 6.05 -15.35
C VAL A 74 -12.54 6.52 -14.35
N ALA A 75 -11.27 6.50 -14.77
CA ALA A 75 -10.16 7.02 -13.97
C ALA A 75 -10.38 8.48 -13.59
N GLY A 76 -10.79 9.33 -14.53
CA GLY A 76 -11.12 10.74 -14.27
C GLY A 76 -12.24 10.92 -13.25
N TYR A 77 -13.30 10.10 -13.32
CA TYR A 77 -14.39 10.14 -12.33
C TYR A 77 -13.91 9.75 -10.93
N TYR A 78 -13.14 8.67 -10.80
CA TYR A 78 -12.60 8.26 -9.50
C TYR A 78 -11.63 9.27 -8.90
N MET A 79 -10.78 9.87 -9.74
CA MET A 79 -9.86 10.93 -9.32
C MET A 79 -10.59 12.15 -8.79
N THR A 80 -11.70 12.54 -9.45
CA THR A 80 -12.55 13.64 -9.00
C THR A 80 -13.26 13.29 -7.69
N ALA A 81 -13.77 12.07 -7.57
CA ALA A 81 -14.39 11.55 -6.35
C ALA A 81 -13.41 11.59 -5.16
N LEU A 82 -12.17 11.11 -5.36
CA LEU A 82 -11.15 11.11 -4.32
C LEU A 82 -10.76 12.53 -3.90
N LYS A 83 -10.72 13.47 -4.85
CA LYS A 83 -10.47 14.88 -4.55
C LYS A 83 -11.54 15.45 -3.61
N TYR A 84 -12.83 15.18 -3.85
CA TYR A 84 -13.90 15.62 -2.95
C TYR A 84 -13.78 15.03 -1.54
N ALA A 85 -13.45 13.75 -1.43
CA ALA A 85 -13.23 13.13 -0.13
C ALA A 85 -12.09 13.82 0.66
N ARG A 86 -11.06 14.30 -0.05
CA ARG A 86 -9.90 15.00 0.54
C ARG A 86 -10.15 16.46 0.87
N GLU A 87 -11.22 17.08 0.37
CA GLU A 87 -11.60 18.46 0.73
C GLU A 87 -12.19 18.56 2.14
N SER A 88 -12.59 17.42 2.73
CA SER A 88 -12.99 17.36 4.14
C SER A 88 -11.75 17.26 5.04
N GLU A 89 -11.59 18.20 5.98
CA GLU A 89 -10.54 18.16 7.01
C GLU A 89 -11.18 17.99 8.41
N PRO A 90 -10.98 16.85 9.12
CA PRO A 90 -10.22 15.66 8.72
C PRO A 90 -10.92 14.82 7.65
N ILE A 91 -10.17 13.92 6.99
CA ILE A 91 -10.75 13.01 5.99
C ILE A 91 -11.71 12.03 6.68
N GLN A 92 -12.97 12.06 6.25
CA GLN A 92 -14.01 11.16 6.71
C GLN A 92 -13.88 9.79 6.05
N CYS A 93 -13.31 8.81 6.77
CA CYS A 93 -13.13 7.46 6.25
C CYS A 93 -14.39 6.63 6.51
N ASN A 94 -15.17 6.38 5.46
CA ASN A 94 -16.42 5.63 5.52
C ASN A 94 -16.46 4.54 4.42
N SER A 95 -17.59 3.84 4.31
CA SER A 95 -17.78 2.78 3.31
C SER A 95 -17.62 3.29 1.88
N ASP A 96 -18.19 4.45 1.55
CA ASP A 96 -18.14 5.01 0.19
C ASP A 96 -16.69 5.30 -0.25
N LEU A 97 -15.88 5.89 0.64
CA LEU A 97 -14.48 6.18 0.37
C LEU A 97 -13.63 4.90 0.27
N PHE A 98 -13.96 3.90 1.07
CA PHE A 98 -13.33 2.59 0.99
C PHE A 98 -13.67 1.88 -0.33
N ASP A 99 -14.94 1.87 -0.75
CA ASP A 99 -15.39 1.28 -2.01
C ASP A 99 -14.79 2.01 -3.23
N LEU A 100 -14.69 3.34 -3.17
CA LEU A 100 -13.97 4.12 -4.18
C LEU A 100 -12.51 3.68 -4.27
N THR A 101 -11.80 3.63 -3.14
CA THR A 101 -10.39 3.23 -3.12
C THR A 101 -10.22 1.82 -3.67
N TRP A 102 -11.09 0.89 -3.27
CA TRP A 102 -11.10 -0.49 -3.76
C TRP A 102 -11.25 -0.52 -5.29
N GLN A 103 -12.23 0.20 -5.85
CA GLN A 103 -12.45 0.30 -7.29
C GLN A 103 -11.25 0.93 -8.02
N MET A 104 -10.64 1.98 -7.47
CA MET A 104 -9.43 2.58 -8.03
C MET A 104 -8.27 1.58 -8.07
N THR A 105 -8.04 0.84 -6.99
CA THR A 105 -6.99 -0.18 -6.95
C THR A 105 -7.26 -1.34 -7.91
N ASN A 106 -8.51 -1.77 -8.07
CA ASN A 106 -8.86 -2.79 -9.07
C ASN A 106 -8.66 -2.31 -10.50
N LEU A 107 -8.96 -1.03 -10.78
CA LEU A 107 -8.70 -0.44 -12.09
C LEU A 107 -7.20 -0.44 -12.40
N VAL A 108 -6.35 -0.04 -11.44
CA VAL A 108 -4.88 -0.14 -11.56
C VAL A 108 -4.46 -1.59 -11.77
N LEU A 109 -4.86 -2.50 -10.89
CA LEU A 109 -4.40 -3.89 -10.91
C LEU A 109 -4.83 -4.66 -12.16
N SER A 110 -5.99 -4.33 -12.76
CA SER A 110 -6.46 -4.94 -14.01
C SER A 110 -5.73 -4.42 -15.25
N HIS A 111 -5.17 -3.22 -15.20
CA HIS A 111 -4.49 -2.57 -16.34
C HIS A 111 -2.97 -2.60 -16.23
N ARG A 112 -2.44 -3.15 -15.14
CA ARG A 112 -1.02 -3.15 -14.84
C ARG A 112 -0.19 -3.84 -15.93
N GLU A 113 -0.65 -4.97 -16.50
CA GLU A 113 0.06 -5.64 -17.59
C GLU A 113 -0.10 -4.88 -18.90
N THR A 114 -1.31 -4.38 -19.21
CA THR A 114 -1.54 -3.52 -20.39
C THR A 114 -0.61 -2.31 -20.39
N ASN A 115 -0.41 -1.67 -19.24
CA ASN A 115 0.44 -0.49 -19.11
C ASN A 115 1.91 -0.74 -19.52
N LYS A 116 2.40 -1.99 -19.43
CA LYS A 116 3.76 -2.34 -19.89
C LYS A 116 3.91 -2.26 -21.40
N TYR A 117 2.86 -2.62 -22.13
CA TYR A 117 2.88 -2.72 -23.59
C TYR A 117 2.28 -1.47 -24.25
N GLN A 118 1.36 -0.81 -23.57
CA GLN A 118 0.68 0.39 -24.01
C GLN A 118 0.69 1.39 -22.86
N TYR A 119 1.40 2.51 -23.02
CA TYR A 119 1.45 3.54 -21.98
C TYR A 119 0.06 4.13 -21.70
N LEU A 120 -0.42 4.02 -20.46
CA LEU A 120 -1.70 4.54 -20.00
C LEU A 120 -1.44 5.72 -19.07
N HIS A 121 -1.53 6.96 -19.57
CA HIS A 121 -1.21 8.16 -18.77
C HIS A 121 -2.01 8.26 -17.44
N TRP A 122 -3.28 7.86 -17.47
CA TRP A 122 -4.13 7.87 -16.28
C TRP A 122 -3.68 6.87 -15.19
N PHE A 123 -2.93 5.82 -15.56
CA PHE A 123 -2.42 4.82 -14.62
C PHE A 123 -1.42 5.45 -13.64
N ASP A 124 -0.46 6.22 -14.15
CA ASP A 124 0.54 6.91 -13.33
C ASP A 124 -0.12 7.95 -12.42
N LEU A 125 -1.11 8.68 -12.93
CA LEU A 125 -1.86 9.66 -12.15
C LEU A 125 -2.62 9.02 -10.99
N ILE A 126 -3.39 7.96 -11.24
CA ILE A 126 -4.12 7.25 -10.18
C ILE A 126 -3.16 6.66 -9.15
N THR A 127 -2.09 6.01 -9.60
CA THR A 127 -1.14 5.39 -8.67
C THR A 127 -0.46 6.42 -7.78
N ALA A 128 0.01 7.54 -8.35
CA ALA A 128 0.57 8.66 -7.57
C ALA A 128 -0.41 9.19 -6.52
N GLU A 129 -1.68 9.37 -6.90
CA GLU A 129 -2.70 9.96 -6.03
C GLU A 129 -3.15 9.01 -4.92
N LEU A 130 -3.28 7.71 -5.21
CA LEU A 130 -3.48 6.70 -4.18
C LEU A 130 -2.32 6.71 -3.16
N TRP A 131 -1.08 6.92 -3.61
CA TRP A 131 0.07 6.91 -2.72
C TRP A 131 0.14 8.13 -1.80
N GLU A 132 -0.09 9.32 -2.33
CA GLU A 132 -0.19 10.54 -1.51
C GLU A 132 -1.38 10.45 -0.55
N PHE A 133 -2.50 9.88 -1.00
CA PHE A 133 -3.65 9.64 -0.14
C PHE A 133 -3.33 8.69 1.02
N ALA A 134 -2.68 7.55 0.77
CA ALA A 134 -2.27 6.63 1.83
C ALA A 134 -1.28 7.25 2.82
N LYS A 135 -0.44 8.19 2.38
CA LYS A 135 0.44 8.97 3.25
C LYS A 135 -0.36 9.93 4.12
N GLN A 136 -1.28 10.70 3.54
CA GLN A 136 -2.17 11.59 4.28
C GLN A 136 -2.97 10.84 5.36
N LEU A 137 -3.58 9.70 5.00
CA LEU A 137 -4.31 8.86 5.97
C LEU A 137 -3.43 8.33 7.10
N LYS A 138 -2.15 8.05 6.82
CA LYS A 138 -1.20 7.63 7.87
C LYS A 138 -0.89 8.78 8.83
N GLU A 139 -0.78 10.00 8.33
CA GLU A 139 -0.49 11.19 9.15
C GLU A 139 -1.70 11.58 10.02
N GLU A 140 -2.92 11.35 9.53
CA GLU A 140 -4.18 11.62 10.24
C GLU A 140 -4.61 10.50 11.20
N SER A 141 -4.16 9.26 10.96
CA SER A 141 -4.43 8.12 11.85
C SER A 141 -3.85 8.35 13.25
N TYR A 142 -4.62 7.97 14.27
CA TYR A 142 -4.13 7.97 15.65
C TYR A 142 -3.33 6.69 15.98
N GLU A 143 -3.41 5.66 15.14
CA GLU A 143 -2.67 4.42 15.30
C GLU A 143 -1.30 4.48 14.59
N CYS A 144 -0.32 3.79 15.16
CA CYS A 144 0.99 3.62 14.53
C CYS A 144 1.06 2.27 13.81
N ASP A 145 1.64 2.22 12.60
CA ASP A 145 1.94 0.96 11.88
C ASP A 145 3.15 0.25 12.51
N LEU A 146 2.97 -0.25 13.72
CA LEU A 146 3.98 -1.01 14.44
C LEU A 146 3.47 -2.41 14.75
N HIS A 147 2.43 -2.88 14.05
CA HIS A 147 2.06 -4.28 14.16
C HIS A 147 3.22 -5.09 13.59
N VAL A 148 3.97 -5.74 14.46
CA VAL A 148 4.93 -6.76 14.07
C VAL A 148 4.15 -8.06 14.14
N PRO A 149 3.87 -8.74 13.01
CA PRO A 149 3.27 -10.05 13.04
C PRO A 149 4.28 -11.02 13.65
N THR A 150 4.26 -11.16 14.97
CA THR A 150 5.12 -12.08 15.70
C THR A 150 4.65 -13.49 15.34
N MET A 151 5.35 -14.14 14.41
CA MET A 151 5.01 -15.46 13.87
C MET A 151 5.12 -16.62 14.88
N THR A 152 5.21 -16.37 16.19
CA THR A 152 5.63 -17.37 17.18
C THR A 152 4.83 -17.43 18.49
N THR A 153 3.72 -16.70 18.67
CA THR A 153 2.95 -16.84 19.93
C THR A 153 1.60 -17.49 19.75
N LEU A 154 1.63 -18.83 19.72
CA LEU A 154 0.59 -19.70 20.26
C LEU A 154 0.49 -19.45 21.78
N GLY A 155 0.02 -18.28 22.16
CA GLY A 155 0.12 -17.79 23.53
C GLY A 155 -0.81 -16.63 23.74
N LYS A 156 -2.09 -16.98 23.91
CA LYS A 156 -3.18 -16.21 24.53
C LYS A 156 -2.66 -15.11 25.48
N ARG A 157 -2.27 -13.95 24.96
CA ARG A 157 -1.90 -12.78 25.76
C ARG A 157 -3.11 -11.87 25.79
N GLY A 158 -3.65 -11.71 27.00
CA GLY A 158 -4.86 -10.95 27.28
C GLY A 158 -4.82 -9.56 26.68
N SER A 159 -5.97 -9.18 26.13
CA SER A 159 -6.31 -7.83 25.70
C SER A 159 -6.30 -6.92 26.93
N ILE A 160 -5.25 -6.12 27.10
CA ILE A 160 -5.13 -5.14 28.20
C ILE A 160 -5.74 -3.77 27.80
N ASP A 161 -6.17 -3.59 26.54
CA ASP A 161 -6.59 -2.27 26.03
C ASP A 161 -8.10 -1.97 26.20
N SER A 162 -8.84 -2.71 27.01
CA SER A 162 -10.32 -2.58 27.11
C SER A 162 -10.82 -1.65 28.22
N LEU A 163 -10.00 -0.76 28.79
CA LEU A 163 -10.40 0.06 29.95
C LEU A 163 -10.69 1.55 29.67
N ALA A 164 -10.88 1.95 28.42
CA ALA A 164 -11.31 3.33 28.11
C ALA A 164 -12.32 3.37 26.95
N SER A 165 -13.49 2.76 27.14
CA SER A 165 -14.65 2.97 26.26
C SER A 165 -15.67 3.85 26.97
N ASP A 166 -15.46 5.16 26.90
CA ASP A 166 -16.51 6.15 27.13
C ASP A 166 -17.52 6.07 25.98
N ALA A 167 -18.81 6.05 26.34
CA ALA A 167 -19.96 5.71 25.50
C ALA A 167 -20.30 6.70 24.35
N SER A 168 -19.38 7.59 23.96
CA SER A 168 -19.54 8.51 22.83
C SER A 168 -18.70 8.15 21.59
N GLY A 169 -17.94 7.05 21.63
CA GLY A 169 -16.83 6.77 20.70
C GLY A 169 -17.06 5.76 19.56
N THR A 170 -18.27 5.29 19.28
CA THR A 170 -18.50 4.24 18.25
C THR A 170 -18.13 4.70 16.85
N SER A 171 -18.48 5.94 16.47
CA SER A 171 -18.21 6.47 15.13
C SER A 171 -16.70 6.63 14.84
N SER A 172 -15.93 7.06 15.83
CA SER A 172 -14.48 7.27 15.68
C SER A 172 -13.72 5.96 15.45
N HIS A 173 -14.19 4.86 16.05
CA HIS A 173 -13.55 3.56 15.90
C HIS A 173 -13.83 2.97 14.51
N ASP A 174 -15.05 3.12 14.01
CA ASP A 174 -15.42 2.67 12.66
C ASP A 174 -14.66 3.44 11.59
N GLU A 175 -14.47 4.75 11.78
CA GLU A 175 -13.70 5.57 10.86
C GLU A 175 -12.23 5.11 10.76
N GLU A 176 -11.60 4.75 11.89
CA GLU A 176 -10.25 4.18 11.89
C GLU A 176 -10.21 2.78 11.26
N ASN A 177 -11.25 1.97 11.42
CA ASN A 177 -11.34 0.68 10.72
C ASN A 177 -11.26 0.88 9.20
N TYR A 178 -12.04 1.80 8.65
CA TYR A 178 -12.00 2.12 7.22
C TYR A 178 -10.66 2.73 6.82
N ARG A 179 -10.12 3.66 7.61
CA ARG A 179 -8.80 4.27 7.37
C ARG A 179 -7.71 3.20 7.22
N ARG A 180 -7.68 2.20 8.11
CA ARG A 180 -6.76 1.06 8.04
C ARG A 180 -7.02 0.18 6.82
N ALA A 181 -8.28 -0.10 6.51
CA ALA A 181 -8.66 -0.93 5.38
C ALA A 181 -8.23 -0.33 4.02
N ILE A 182 -8.44 0.98 3.86
CA ILE A 182 -8.00 1.77 2.72
C ILE A 182 -6.47 1.69 2.58
N ARG A 183 -5.74 1.92 3.67
CA ARG A 183 -4.26 1.89 3.67
C ARG A 183 -3.69 0.52 3.33
N ILE A 184 -4.25 -0.57 3.88
CA ILE A 184 -3.90 -1.95 3.52
C ILE A 184 -4.08 -2.19 2.02
N THR A 185 -5.24 -1.78 1.49
CA THR A 185 -5.59 -1.95 0.08
C THR A 185 -4.59 -1.22 -0.83
N ILE A 186 -4.25 0.04 -0.51
CA ILE A 186 -3.29 0.83 -1.29
C ILE A 186 -1.87 0.27 -1.19
N TYR A 187 -1.39 -0.10 0.01
CA TYR A 187 -0.05 -0.68 0.16
C TYR A 187 0.09 -2.00 -0.58
N ASN A 188 -0.93 -2.86 -0.55
CA ASN A 188 -0.94 -4.09 -1.31
C ASN A 188 -0.93 -3.83 -2.83
N CYS A 189 -1.78 -2.92 -3.31
CA CYS A 189 -1.81 -2.52 -4.71
C CYS A 189 -0.43 -2.02 -5.18
N ARG A 190 0.23 -1.16 -4.38
CA ARG A 190 1.56 -0.64 -4.70
C ARG A 190 2.63 -1.72 -4.70
N ALA A 191 2.58 -2.65 -3.75
CA ALA A 191 3.51 -3.77 -3.71
C ALA A 191 3.43 -4.63 -4.98
N LEU A 192 2.22 -4.93 -5.44
CA LEU A 192 1.97 -5.67 -6.68
C LEU A 192 2.49 -4.92 -7.92
N VAL A 193 2.27 -3.60 -8.01
CA VAL A 193 2.80 -2.78 -9.11
C VAL A 193 4.34 -2.79 -9.11
N CYS A 194 4.99 -2.62 -7.96
CA CYS A 194 6.45 -2.69 -7.86
C CYS A 194 7.00 -4.07 -8.22
N GLU A 195 6.35 -5.15 -7.75
CA GLU A 195 6.76 -6.53 -8.07
C GLU A 195 6.71 -6.79 -9.58
N GLN A 196 5.65 -6.32 -10.23
CA GLN A 196 5.43 -6.48 -11.65
C GLN A 196 6.42 -5.68 -12.52
N SER A 197 6.88 -4.53 -12.03
CA SER A 197 7.95 -3.71 -12.62
C SER A 197 9.36 -4.21 -12.30
N ASN A 198 9.49 -5.40 -11.67
CA ASN A 198 10.75 -6.00 -11.24
C ASN A 198 11.52 -5.17 -10.19
N GLU A 199 10.84 -4.29 -9.46
CA GLU A 199 11.38 -3.52 -8.34
C GLU A 199 11.24 -4.30 -7.02
N VAL A 200 11.84 -5.48 -6.94
CA VAL A 200 11.61 -6.47 -5.85
C VAL A 200 11.85 -5.88 -4.46
N ASN A 201 12.92 -5.11 -4.27
CA ASN A 201 13.21 -4.47 -2.97
C ASN A 201 12.09 -3.49 -2.55
N GLN A 202 11.56 -2.75 -3.52
CA GLN A 202 10.50 -1.78 -3.26
C GLN A 202 9.17 -2.49 -2.98
N ALA A 203 8.88 -3.60 -3.67
CA ALA A 203 7.75 -4.47 -3.40
C ALA A 203 7.80 -5.04 -1.97
N ILE A 204 8.95 -5.55 -1.53
CA ILE A 204 9.16 -6.06 -0.15
C ILE A 204 8.85 -4.97 0.88
N ILE A 205 9.28 -3.73 0.66
CA ILE A 205 8.99 -2.60 1.57
C ILE A 205 7.47 -2.37 1.68
N TYR A 206 6.73 -2.40 0.57
CA TYR A 206 5.29 -2.17 0.59
C TYR A 206 4.48 -3.34 1.12
N TYR A 207 4.89 -4.59 0.86
CA TYR A 207 4.30 -5.74 1.53
C TYR A 207 4.51 -5.70 3.04
N ARG A 208 5.70 -5.28 3.51
CA ARG A 208 5.95 -5.05 4.94
C ARG A 208 5.02 -3.98 5.51
N LYS A 209 4.86 -2.85 4.81
CA LYS A 209 3.94 -1.77 5.23
C LYS A 209 2.50 -2.27 5.34
N CYS A 210 2.03 -3.05 4.36
CA CYS A 210 0.71 -3.68 4.36
C CYS A 210 0.52 -4.59 5.59
N ALA A 211 1.49 -5.47 5.85
CA ALA A 211 1.48 -6.37 6.98
C ALA A 211 1.58 -5.67 8.35
N SER A 212 2.18 -4.47 8.40
CA SER A 212 2.36 -3.72 9.66
C SER A 212 1.17 -2.86 10.09
N VAL A 213 0.15 -2.72 9.24
CA VAL A 213 -1.10 -2.07 9.64
C VAL A 213 -1.83 -2.97 10.64
N ARG A 214 -2.40 -2.41 11.70
CA ARG A 214 -3.19 -3.18 12.67
C ARG A 214 -4.37 -3.87 11.95
N PRO A 215 -4.66 -5.16 12.21
CA PRO A 215 -5.75 -5.88 11.55
C PRO A 215 -7.10 -5.17 11.67
N THR A 216 -7.86 -5.18 10.57
CA THR A 216 -9.19 -4.56 10.47
C THR A 216 -10.28 -5.62 10.59
N PRO A 217 -11.55 -5.27 10.89
CA PRO A 217 -12.64 -6.24 10.90
C PRO A 217 -13.03 -6.74 9.49
N PHE A 218 -12.52 -6.13 8.43
CA PHE A 218 -12.85 -6.49 7.05
C PHE A 218 -12.02 -7.69 6.59
N GLU A 219 -12.70 -8.82 6.35
CA GLU A 219 -12.08 -10.08 5.94
C GLU A 219 -11.21 -9.97 4.67
N PRO A 220 -11.63 -9.25 3.60
CA PRO A 220 -10.80 -9.12 2.40
C PRO A 220 -9.44 -8.47 2.71
N GLN A 221 -9.40 -7.47 3.59
CA GLN A 221 -8.16 -6.79 3.97
C GLN A 221 -7.29 -7.67 4.85
N GLN A 222 -7.87 -8.51 5.72
CA GLN A 222 -7.10 -9.51 6.46
C GLN A 222 -6.43 -10.51 5.50
N HIS A 223 -7.15 -10.97 4.48
CA HIS A 223 -6.61 -11.85 3.45
C HIS A 223 -5.47 -11.17 2.66
N LEU A 224 -5.63 -9.89 2.32
CA LEU A 224 -4.55 -9.10 1.69
C LEU A 224 -3.30 -9.04 2.58
N GLN A 225 -3.44 -8.83 3.88
CA GLN A 225 -2.30 -8.80 4.81
C GLN A 225 -1.58 -10.15 4.91
N GLN A 226 -2.34 -11.25 4.97
CA GLN A 226 -1.77 -12.60 4.98
C GLN A 226 -1.02 -12.91 3.68
N THR A 227 -1.61 -12.55 2.54
CA THR A 227 -1.00 -12.72 1.22
C THR A 227 0.26 -11.87 1.07
N ALA A 228 0.24 -10.63 1.57
CA ALA A 228 1.39 -9.74 1.61
C ALA A 228 2.54 -10.32 2.44
N LEU A 229 2.23 -10.89 3.61
CA LEU A 229 3.22 -11.56 4.46
C LEU A 229 3.88 -12.75 3.77
N ALA A 230 3.07 -13.66 3.21
CA ALA A 230 3.57 -14.85 2.52
C ALA A 230 4.42 -14.48 1.29
N THR A 231 3.97 -13.48 0.52
CA THR A 231 4.69 -13.02 -0.67
C THR A 231 5.99 -12.31 -0.32
N MET A 232 5.99 -11.45 0.70
CA MET A 232 7.22 -10.83 1.21
C MET A 232 8.27 -11.87 1.60
N GLN A 233 7.87 -12.90 2.34
CA GLN A 233 8.79 -13.99 2.76
C GLN A 233 9.38 -14.71 1.54
N ARG A 234 8.53 -15.04 0.56
CA ARG A 234 8.96 -15.68 -0.69
C ARG A 234 10.00 -14.84 -1.45
N LEU A 235 9.72 -13.54 -1.61
CA LEU A 235 10.62 -12.62 -2.32
C LEU A 235 11.95 -12.42 -1.57
N MET A 236 11.91 -12.35 -0.24
CA MET A 236 13.11 -12.26 0.59
C MET A 236 13.98 -13.51 0.46
N GLU A 237 13.39 -14.72 0.43
CA GLU A 237 14.13 -15.97 0.25
C GLU A 237 14.72 -16.09 -1.15
N ALA A 238 13.95 -15.72 -2.18
CA ALA A 238 14.41 -15.71 -3.57
C ALA A 238 15.56 -14.70 -3.81
N SER A 239 15.62 -13.62 -3.01
CA SER A 239 16.66 -12.59 -3.11
C SER A 239 17.91 -12.93 -2.30
N ARG A 240 17.92 -14.02 -1.52
CA ARG A 240 19.13 -14.42 -0.77
C ARG A 240 20.22 -14.82 -1.76
N PRO A 241 21.44 -14.26 -1.64
CA PRO A 241 22.57 -14.73 -2.42
C PRO A 241 22.76 -16.21 -2.11
N SER A 242 22.60 -17.08 -3.12
CA SER A 242 22.98 -18.48 -2.97
C SER A 242 24.49 -18.49 -2.77
N ILE A 243 24.92 -18.59 -1.50
CA ILE A 243 26.30 -18.89 -1.15
C ILE A 243 26.51 -20.32 -1.65
N LYS A 244 26.87 -20.43 -2.93
CA LYS A 244 27.44 -21.65 -3.49
C LYS A 244 28.75 -21.84 -2.74
N HIS A 245 28.69 -22.55 -1.62
CA HIS A 245 29.85 -23.14 -1.00
C HIS A 245 30.55 -23.94 -2.10
N LYS A 246 31.62 -23.36 -2.67
CA LYS A 246 32.62 -24.14 -3.38
C LYS A 246 33.16 -25.10 -2.32
N ASN A 247 32.62 -26.31 -2.30
CA ASN A 247 33.19 -27.44 -1.59
C ASN A 247 34.54 -27.74 -2.24
N THR A 248 35.56 -27.00 -1.82
CA THR A 248 36.93 -27.47 -1.89
C THR A 248 37.03 -28.59 -0.86
N PHE A 249 37.02 -29.81 -1.37
CA PHE A 249 37.37 -31.03 -0.67
C PHE A 249 38.57 -30.81 0.26
N SER A 250 38.40 -31.15 1.55
CA SER A 250 39.29 -32.05 2.32
C SER A 250 39.15 -31.77 3.81
N SER A 251 38.61 -32.75 4.53
CA SER A 251 39.30 -33.39 5.66
C SER A 251 38.25 -34.07 6.55
N ALA A 252 38.28 -35.39 6.51
CA ALA A 252 37.60 -36.26 7.43
C ALA A 252 38.22 -36.10 8.82
N PHE A 253 37.43 -35.69 9.81
CA PHE A 253 37.64 -36.11 11.19
C PHE A 253 36.29 -36.37 11.85
N THR A 254 36.06 -37.66 12.05
CA THR A 254 35.19 -38.27 13.06
C THR A 254 35.51 -37.72 14.45
N PHE A 255 34.48 -37.47 15.28
CA PHE A 255 34.47 -38.00 16.65
C PHE A 255 33.07 -37.93 17.27
N ASP A 256 32.60 -39.10 17.70
CA ASP A 256 31.47 -39.33 18.59
C ASP A 256 31.74 -38.75 19.99
N SER A 257 30.70 -38.23 20.65
CA SER A 257 30.24 -38.75 21.96
C SER A 257 29.49 -37.71 22.79
N SER A 258 28.36 -38.19 23.28
CA SER A 258 27.49 -37.74 24.36
C SER A 258 28.21 -37.29 25.65
N SER A 259 27.72 -36.23 26.30
CA SER A 259 27.04 -36.31 27.60
C SER A 259 26.89 -34.94 28.30
N SER A 260 25.72 -34.81 28.92
CA SER A 260 25.23 -33.90 29.97
C SER A 260 26.22 -33.23 30.93
N THR A 261 26.01 -31.94 31.25
CA THR A 261 25.56 -31.45 32.59
C THR A 261 25.44 -29.91 32.70
N SER A 262 24.35 -29.50 33.36
CA SER A 262 24.13 -28.43 34.36
C SER A 262 24.81 -27.05 34.30
N THR A 263 23.94 -26.02 34.32
CA THR A 263 23.98 -24.79 35.14
C THR A 263 25.26 -23.93 35.18
N THR A 264 25.15 -22.70 34.70
CA THR A 264 25.40 -21.51 35.54
C THR A 264 24.71 -20.28 34.93
N SER A 265 24.02 -19.58 35.80
CA SER A 265 23.41 -18.27 35.64
C SER A 265 24.45 -17.20 35.31
N SER A 266 24.15 -16.38 34.30
CA SER A 266 24.75 -15.07 34.11
C SER A 266 23.63 -14.05 33.99
N ALA A 267 23.21 -13.55 35.15
CA ALA A 267 22.48 -12.29 35.25
C ALA A 267 23.33 -11.21 34.58
N SER A 268 22.95 -10.87 33.35
CA SER A 268 23.52 -9.76 32.61
C SER A 268 22.48 -8.66 32.66
N SER A 269 22.74 -7.70 33.54
CA SER A 269 22.18 -6.36 33.65
C SER A 269 21.19 -6.03 32.54
N SER A 270 19.90 -6.01 32.87
CA SER A 270 18.87 -5.41 32.03
C SER A 270 19.14 -3.90 31.94
N SER A 271 20.01 -3.50 31.02
CA SER A 271 19.95 -2.17 30.44
C SER A 271 18.61 -2.10 29.71
N ASN A 272 17.57 -1.71 30.45
CA ASN A 272 16.30 -1.35 29.84
C ASN A 272 16.65 -0.36 28.72
N PRO A 273 16.30 -0.66 27.45
CA PRO A 273 16.54 0.29 26.38
C PRO A 273 15.84 1.58 26.78
N HIS A 274 16.59 2.67 26.90
CA HIS A 274 16.07 3.96 27.38
C HIS A 274 14.86 4.34 26.53
N THR A 275 13.66 4.18 27.10
CA THR A 275 12.44 4.66 26.47
C THR A 275 12.41 6.18 26.57
N VAL A 276 11.96 6.81 25.50
CA VAL A 276 11.81 8.27 25.42
C VAL A 276 10.34 8.59 25.53
N THR A 277 10.01 9.53 26.42
CA THR A 277 8.62 9.93 26.71
C THR A 277 8.22 11.14 25.89
N CYS A 278 7.06 11.09 25.22
CA CYS A 278 6.54 12.22 24.45
C CYS A 278 6.24 13.41 25.37
N SER A 279 6.77 14.58 25.03
CA SER A 279 6.59 15.79 25.84
C SER A 279 5.15 16.33 25.89
N ASN A 280 4.27 15.90 24.98
CA ASN A 280 2.87 16.32 24.97
C ASN A 280 1.95 15.33 25.69
N CYS A 281 2.01 14.05 25.30
CA CYS A 281 1.02 13.06 25.72
C CYS A 281 1.57 11.99 26.67
N GLY A 282 2.86 12.02 27.02
CA GLY A 282 3.45 11.07 27.97
C GLY A 282 3.68 9.65 27.44
N ILE A 283 3.34 9.35 26.18
CA ILE A 283 3.59 8.02 25.60
C ILE A 283 5.10 7.72 25.56
N GLU A 284 5.50 6.51 25.91
CA GLU A 284 6.89 6.06 25.81
C GLU A 284 7.14 5.29 24.50
N LYS A 285 8.25 5.57 23.81
CA LYS A 285 8.73 4.82 22.62
C LYS A 285 10.25 4.65 22.68
N LEU A 286 10.77 3.63 22.01
CA LEU A 286 12.22 3.41 21.89
C LEU A 286 12.92 4.54 21.11
N VAL A 287 12.25 5.10 20.10
CA VAL A 287 12.75 6.21 19.28
C VAL A 287 11.60 7.16 18.99
N MET A 288 11.83 8.47 19.14
CA MET A 288 10.88 9.52 18.77
C MET A 288 11.57 10.61 17.95
N PRO A 289 10.90 11.20 16.95
CA PRO A 289 11.38 12.42 16.34
C PRO A 289 11.46 13.55 17.39
N VAL A 290 12.50 14.37 17.27
CA VAL A 290 12.71 15.55 18.11
C VAL A 290 12.36 16.82 17.34
N CYS A 291 12.04 17.90 18.07
CA CYS A 291 11.83 19.22 17.47
C CYS A 291 13.04 19.61 16.60
N ALA A 292 12.80 19.97 15.34
CA ALA A 292 13.88 20.31 14.41
C ALA A 292 14.70 21.54 14.85
N ARG A 293 14.11 22.44 15.64
CA ARG A 293 14.73 23.69 16.11
C ARG A 293 15.65 23.50 17.31
N CYS A 294 15.17 22.84 18.36
CA CYS A 294 15.96 22.64 19.59
C CYS A 294 16.64 21.27 19.68
N LYS A 295 16.25 20.31 18.82
CA LYS A 295 16.73 18.91 18.77
C LYS A 295 16.64 18.14 20.10
N SER A 296 15.97 18.69 21.11
CA SER A 296 15.91 18.12 22.46
C SER A 296 14.53 17.57 22.83
N GLN A 297 13.46 18.14 22.28
CA GLN A 297 12.09 17.82 22.72
C GLN A 297 11.48 16.68 21.87
N PRO A 298 11.21 15.48 22.44
CA PRO A 298 10.69 14.33 21.70
C PRO A 298 9.15 14.33 21.57
N TYR A 299 8.65 13.92 20.40
CA TYR A 299 7.22 13.82 20.13
C TYR A 299 6.86 12.50 19.46
N CYS A 300 5.76 11.88 19.87
CA CYS A 300 5.34 10.60 19.29
C CYS A 300 4.70 10.75 17.89
N SER A 301 4.27 11.96 17.51
CA SER A 301 3.63 12.31 16.24
C SER A 301 3.66 13.83 15.98
N VAL A 302 3.45 14.24 14.72
CA VAL A 302 3.33 15.67 14.33
C VAL A 302 2.15 16.35 15.03
N LYS A 303 1.06 15.61 15.29
CA LYS A 303 -0.09 16.12 16.06
C LYS A 303 0.33 16.55 17.46
N CYS A 304 1.17 15.77 18.14
CA CYS A 304 1.72 16.15 19.45
C CYS A 304 2.66 17.35 19.38
N VAL A 305 3.43 17.51 18.29
CA VAL A 305 4.25 18.71 18.06
C VAL A 305 3.35 19.95 17.94
N LYS A 306 2.28 19.87 17.12
CA LYS A 306 1.33 20.97 16.91
C LYS A 306 0.59 21.33 18.19
N ALA A 307 0.12 20.33 18.95
CA ALA A 307 -0.60 20.53 20.21
C ALA A 307 0.28 21.16 21.30
N HIS A 308 1.54 20.73 21.41
CA HIS A 308 2.48 21.27 22.40
C HIS A 308 3.15 22.57 21.94
N LYS A 309 2.85 23.08 20.73
CA LYS A 309 3.57 24.20 20.11
C LYS A 309 3.59 25.45 21.01
N SER A 310 2.43 25.88 21.53
CA SER A 310 2.32 27.09 22.34
C SER A 310 3.14 27.02 23.63
N THR A 311 3.16 25.86 24.28
CA THR A 311 3.93 25.63 25.51
C THR A 311 5.42 25.48 25.21
N HIS A 312 5.75 24.74 24.14
CA HIS A 312 7.13 24.50 23.74
C HIS A 312 7.83 25.76 23.23
N GLU A 313 7.12 26.66 22.55
CA GLU A 313 7.70 27.87 21.95
C GLU A 313 8.43 28.75 22.97
N ALA A 314 7.93 28.83 24.20
CA ALA A 314 8.56 29.56 25.30
C ALA A 314 9.92 28.97 25.74
N THR A 315 10.15 27.67 25.50
CA THR A 315 11.35 26.93 25.91
C THR A 315 12.20 26.44 24.74
N CYS A 316 11.74 26.63 23.50
CA CYS A 316 12.39 26.16 22.28
C CYS A 316 13.56 27.08 21.90
N GLN A 317 14.71 26.91 22.57
CA GLN A 317 15.95 27.59 22.22
C GLN A 317 16.67 26.83 21.10
N SER A 318 17.24 27.57 20.14
CA SER A 318 18.04 26.97 19.07
C SER A 318 19.29 26.36 19.72
N SER A 319 19.47 25.04 19.58
CA SER A 319 20.72 24.39 19.93
C SER A 319 21.79 24.93 18.97
N HIS A 320 22.72 25.74 19.50
CA HIS A 320 23.89 26.25 18.77
C HIS A 320 24.78 25.11 18.28
#